data_AF-A0A078M113-F1
#
_entry.id   AF-A0A078M113-F1
#
_cell.length_a   1.000
_cell.length_b   1.000
_cell.length_c   1.000
_cell.angle_alpha   90.00
_cell.angle_beta   90.00
_cell.angle_gamma   90.00
#
_symmetry.space_group_name_H-M   'P 1'
#
loop_
_entity.id
_entity.type
_entity.pdbx_description
1 polymer ?
#
loop_
_entity_poly.entity_id
_entity_poly.type
_entity_poly.pdbx_seq_one_letter_code
_entity_poly.pdbx_strand_id
1 'polypeptide(L)' 'MEIRAIFIGDISFSECPVFEYSATTNQYEMLSDRMVAYDKEVVEQDDDFLLFRVEADVATLLTKARSSTF' A
#
# COMPACT_ATOMS: atom_id res chain seq x y z
N MET A 1 10.41 -11.20 3.67
CA MET A 1 10.40 -9.73 3.60
C MET A 1 9.36 -9.38 2.56
N GLU A 2 8.32 -8.68 2.97
CA GLU A 2 7.21 -8.30 2.10
C GLU A 2 7.08 -6.78 2.11
N ILE A 3 6.75 -6.20 0.96
CA ILE A 3 6.39 -4.78 0.86
C ILE A 3 4.88 -4.73 0.71
N ARG A 4 4.23 -3.98 1.59
CA ARG A 4 2.78 -3.80 1.58
C ARG A 4 2.43 -2.33 1.48
N ALA A 5 1.26 -2.03 0.95
CA ALA A 5 0.73 -0.68 0.89
C ALA A 5 -0.67 -0.63 1.50
N ILE A 6 -1.02 0.51 2.10
CA ILE A 6 -2.37 0.80 2.57
C ILE A 6 -2.88 2.01 1.79
N PHE A 7 -4.04 1.87 1.15
CA PHE A 7 -4.71 3.00 0.51
C PHE A 7 -5.47 3.82 1.55
N ILE A 8 -5.23 5.13 1.56
CA ILE A 8 -5.81 6.09 2.52
C ILE A 8 -6.63 7.20 1.83
N GLY A 9 -6.72 7.19 0.49
CA GLY A 9 -7.40 8.23 -0.29
C GLY A 9 -8.93 8.17 -0.26
N ASP A 10 -9.52 7.00 0.03
CA ASP A 10 -10.97 6.88 0.24
C ASP A 10 -11.26 6.58 1.72
N ILE A 11 -11.95 7.52 2.37
CA ILE A 11 -12.27 7.48 3.81
C ILE A 11 -13.54 6.64 4.07
N SER A 12 -13.81 5.65 3.22
CA SER A 12 -14.86 4.66 3.47
C SER A 12 -14.39 3.71 4.59
N PHE A 13 -14.59 4.14 5.83
CA PHE A 13 -14.13 3.52 7.09
C PHE A 13 -14.56 2.06 7.36
N SER A 14 -15.15 1.35 6.39
CA SER A 14 -15.59 -0.04 6.59
C SER A 14 -14.43 -1.01 6.62
N GLU A 15 -13.38 -0.80 5.82
CA GLU A 15 -12.23 -1.72 5.72
C GLU A 15 -10.93 -0.97 5.45
N CYS A 16 -9.81 -1.55 5.88
CA CYS A 16 -8.47 -1.04 5.58
C CYS A 16 -7.91 -1.80 4.38
N PRO A 17 -7.87 -1.21 3.18
CA PRO A 17 -7.40 -1.89 1.98
C PRO A 17 -5.87 -2.08 2.03
N VAL A 18 -5.44 -3.31 2.31
CA VAL A 18 -4.02 -3.70 2.36
C VAL A 18 -3.63 -4.41 1.07
N PHE A 19 -2.57 -3.92 0.44
CA PHE A 19 -1.99 -4.48 -0.77
C PHE A 19 -0.60 -5.04 -0.51
N GLU A 20 -0.20 -6.06 -1.26
CA GLU A 20 1.12 -6.69 -1.19
C GLU A 20 1.80 -6.67 -2.56
N TYR A 21 3.08 -6.32 -2.58
CA TYR A 21 3.86 -6.26 -3.81
C TYR A 21 4.16 -7.66 -4.35
N SER A 22 3.78 -7.89 -5.60
CA SER A 22 4.11 -9.09 -6.38
C SER A 22 5.16 -8.74 -7.43
N ALA A 23 6.36 -9.30 -7.28
CA ALA A 23 7.45 -9.13 -8.26
C ALA A 23 7.16 -9.81 -9.60
N THR A 24 6.23 -10.77 -9.64
CA THR A 24 5.85 -11.51 -10.85
C THR A 24 5.02 -10.65 -11.80
N THR A 25 4.05 -9.92 -11.25
CA THR A 25 3.13 -9.05 -11.98
C THR A 25 3.62 -7.60 -12.01
N ASN A 26 4.57 -7.25 -11.14
CA ASN A 26 5.04 -5.89 -10.88
C ASN A 26 3.90 -4.97 -10.39
N GLN A 27 3.01 -5.53 -9.57
CA GLN A 27 1.80 -4.88 -9.07
C GLN A 27 1.67 -5.07 -7.56
N TYR A 28 0.90 -4.19 -6.93
CA TYR A 28 0.40 -4.33 -5.57
C TYR A 28 -0.99 -4.95 -5.63
N GLU A 29 -1.13 -6.17 -5.13
CA GLU A 29 -2.38 -6.94 -5.14
C GLU A 29 -3.04 -6.87 -3.77
N MET A 30 -4.35 -6.57 -3.71
CA MET A 30 -5.07 -6.51 -2.45
C MET A 30 -5.14 -7.90 -1.80
N LEU A 31 -4.85 -7.97 -0.50
CA LEU A 31 -4.81 -9.23 0.24
C LEU A 31 -6.19 -9.86 0.41
N SER A 32 -7.23 -9.04 0.61
CA SER A 32 -8.62 -9.50 0.76
C SER A 32 -9.25 -9.90 -0.57
N ASP A 33 -8.88 -9.23 -1.67
CA ASP A 33 -9.36 -9.53 -3.02
C ASP A 33 -8.28 -9.30 -4.07
N ARG A 34 -7.67 -10.40 -4.56
CA ARG A 34 -6.60 -10.33 -5.57
C ARG A 34 -7.06 -9.84 -6.94
N MET A 35 -8.35 -9.60 -7.16
CA MET A 35 -8.84 -8.93 -8.37
C MET A 35 -8.58 -7.43 -8.35
N VAL A 36 -8.37 -6.83 -7.18
CA VAL A 36 -8.00 -5.42 -7.04
C VAL A 36 -6.49 -5.32 -6.96
N ALA A 37 -5.88 -4.71 -7.99
CA ALA A 37 -4.44 -4.49 -8.05
C ALA A 37 -4.12 -3.13 -8.67
N TYR A 38 -2.98 -2.58 -8.25
CA TYR A 38 -2.42 -1.34 -8.79
C TYR A 38 -1.01 -1.58 -9.28
N ASP A 39 -0.61 -0.90 -10.35
CA ASP A 39 0.77 -0.92 -10.81
C ASP A 39 1.71 -0.34 -9.75
N LYS A 40 2.92 -0.90 -9.67
CA LYS A 40 3.94 -0.45 -8.70
C LYS A 40 4.15 1.06 -8.73
N GLU A 41 4.20 1.66 -9.92
CA GLU A 41 4.44 3.08 -10.09
C GLU A 41 3.31 3.94 -9.51
N VAL A 42 2.06 3.47 -9.59
CA VAL A 42 0.90 4.18 -9.02
C VAL A 42 1.04 4.23 -7.50
N VAL A 43 1.24 3.07 -6.87
CA VAL A 43 1.34 2.98 -5.40
C VAL A 43 2.56 3.73 -4.85
N GLU A 44 3.69 3.72 -5.56
CA GLU A 44 4.92 4.35 -5.07
C GLU A 44 4.97 5.88 -5.29
N GLN A 45 4.17 6.42 -6.21
CA GLN A 45 4.15 7.86 -6.53
C GLN A 45 2.97 8.60 -5.92
N ASP A 46 1.89 7.90 -5.60
CA ASP A 46 0.66 8.48 -5.08
C ASP A 46 0.75 8.66 -3.55
N ASP A 47 0.48 9.88 -3.09
CA ASP A 47 0.51 10.28 -1.68
C ASP A 47 -0.66 9.66 -0.88
N ASP A 48 -1.65 9.09 -1.56
CA ASP A 48 -2.77 8.35 -0.96
C ASP A 48 -2.41 6.90 -0.60
N PHE A 49 -1.15 6.49 -0.73
CA PHE A 49 -0.65 5.19 -0.29
C PHE A 49 0.43 5.29 0.78
N LEU A 50 0.28 4.49 1.83
CA LEU A 50 1.30 4.28 2.85
C LEU A 50 2.01 2.96 2.59
N LEU A 51 3.33 2.99 2.33
CA LEU A 51 4.12 1.77 2.11
C LEU A 51 4.80 1.31 3.40
N PHE A 52 4.75 0.01 3.64
CA PHE A 52 5.32 -0.67 4.80
C PHE A 52 6.20 -1.82 4.34
N ARG A 53 7.30 -2.01 5.07
CA ARG A 53 8.08 -3.25 5.05
C ARG A 53 7.61 -4.13 6.18
N VAL A 54 7.26 -5.37 5.87
CA VAL A 54 6.87 -6.38 6.85
C VAL A 54 7.98 -7.42 6.98
N GLU A 55 8.49 -7.55 8.20
CA GLU A 55 9.51 -8.52 8.60
C GLU A 55 9.05 -9.26 9.86
N ALA A 56 8.79 -10.56 9.71
CA ALA A 56 8.11 -11.36 10.73
C ALA A 56 6.79 -10.67 11.16
N ASP A 57 6.69 -10.23 12.40
CA ASP A 57 5.50 -9.58 12.96
C ASP A 57 5.65 -8.06 13.10
N VAL A 58 6.68 -7.46 12.48
CA VAL A 58 6.97 -6.03 12.58
C VAL A 58 6.72 -5.35 11.24
N ALA A 59 5.80 -4.39 11.23
CA ALA A 59 5.58 -3.48 10.10
C ALA A 59 6.36 -2.17 10.33
N THR A 60 7.25 -1.83 9.40
CA THR A 60 8.02 -0.58 9.39
C THR A 60 7.56 0.29 8.23
N LEU A 61 7.09 1.50 8.49
CA LEU A 61 6.73 2.46 7.44
C LEU A 61 7.97 2.84 6.61
N LEU A 62 7.88 2.73 5.28
CA LEU A 62 8.96 3.01 4.33
C LEU A 62 8.87 4.41 3.72
N THR A 63 7.67 4.88 3.37
CA THR A 63 7.46 6.21 2.78
C THR A 63 6.50 7.06 3.61
N LYS A 64 6.53 8.37 3.38
CA LYS A 64 5.84 9.37 4.20
C LYS A 64 4.41 9.61 3.70
N ALA A 65 3.48 9.72 4.64
CA ALA A 65 2.38 10.66 4.48
C ALA A 65 3.00 12.06 4.25
N ARG A 66 2.83 12.66 3.06
CA ARG A 66 3.11 14.09 2.91
C ARG A 66 2.10 14.86 3.75
N SER A 67 2.51 15.24 4.96
CA SER A 67 1.84 16.35 5.64
C SER A 67 2.23 17.67 4.98
N SER A 68 1.19 18.44 4.62
CA SER A 68 1.13 19.90 4.45
C SER A 68 1.31 20.44 3.03
N THR A 69 0.23 20.98 2.46
CA THR A 69 0.12 22.44 2.35
C THR A 69 -1.32 22.85 2.70
N PHE A 70 -1.43 23.88 3.54
CA PHE A 70 -2.66 24.48 4.08
C PHE A 70 -3.61 25.01 3.01
#